data_AF-A0A7J8G3R2-F1
#
_entry.id   AF-A0A7J8G3R2-F1
#
_cell.length_a   1.000
_cell.length_b   1.000
_cell.length_c   1.000
_cell.angle_alpha   90.00
_cell.angle_beta   90.00
_cell.angle_gamma   90.00
#
_symmetry.space_group_name_H-M   'P 1'
#
loop_
_entity.id
_entity.type
_entity.pdbx_description
1 polymer ?
#
loop_
_entity_poly.entity_id
_entity_poly.type
_entity_poly.pdbx_seq_one_letter_code
_entity_poly.pdbx_strand_id
1 'polypeptide(L)'
;MGAASGRRGPGPGPPLLPLPLPPLPPLLLLLLLLPPPSPPAALALDPALQPGDFPADEAGAQLFVQSFNPKAEQVLYQSMVASWAHDTNITEENARRQEEAALLNQEFSEAWGQKAKELYDPIWQNFTDPILKRILKGVRILGPANLPLEKRQKISCISCLSQETTACCSMPGRAGTMLWASL
;
A
#
# COMPACT_ATOMS: atom_id res chain seq x y z
N MET A 1 -48.92 -25.96 65.13
CA MET A 1 -48.77 -24.67 65.86
C MET A 1 -47.56 -23.97 65.28
N GLY A 2 -47.74 -23.12 64.26
CA GLY A 2 -47.59 -21.65 64.35
C GLY A 2 -46.13 -21.23 64.08
N ALA A 3 -45.76 -20.16 63.38
CA ALA A 3 -46.42 -19.11 62.63
C ALA A 3 -45.32 -18.48 61.74
N ALA A 4 -45.74 -17.71 60.74
CA ALA A 4 -44.90 -17.05 59.76
C ALA A 4 -44.14 -15.82 60.29
N SER A 5 -43.22 -15.35 59.43
CA SER A 5 -42.73 -13.97 59.24
C SER A 5 -41.66 -13.40 60.16
N GLY A 6 -40.66 -12.78 59.50
CA GLY A 6 -39.72 -11.87 60.14
C GLY A 6 -38.54 -11.44 59.26
N ARG A 7 -38.80 -10.79 58.11
CA ARG A 7 -37.76 -10.04 57.36
C ARG A 7 -37.15 -8.96 58.27
N ARG A 8 -35.82 -8.92 58.41
CA ARG A 8 -35.06 -7.71 58.79
C ARG A 8 -34.17 -7.32 57.62
N GLY A 9 -34.55 -6.26 56.93
CA GLY A 9 -33.68 -5.59 55.95
C GLY A 9 -32.53 -4.87 56.65
N PRO A 10 -31.38 -4.67 55.97
CA PRO A 10 -30.32 -3.82 56.47
C PRO A 10 -30.79 -2.35 56.41
N GLY A 11 -30.57 -1.59 57.47
CA GLY A 11 -30.90 -0.17 57.54
C GLY A 11 -30.09 0.69 56.54
N PRO A 12 -30.57 1.90 56.23
CA PRO A 12 -29.93 2.77 55.24
C PRO A 12 -28.61 3.33 55.79
N GLY A 13 -27.52 3.10 55.05
CA GLY A 13 -26.24 3.79 55.26
C GLY A 13 -26.34 5.27 54.90
N PRO A 14 -25.41 6.11 55.40
CA PRO A 14 -25.47 7.56 55.20
C PRO A 14 -25.28 7.94 53.72
N PRO A 15 -25.85 9.07 53.26
CA PRO A 15 -25.77 9.48 51.86
C PRO A 15 -24.33 9.87 51.49
N LEU A 16 -23.81 9.26 50.44
CA LEU A 16 -22.54 9.65 49.83
C LEU A 16 -22.75 10.97 49.10
N LEU A 17 -22.22 12.06 49.66
CA LEU A 17 -22.13 13.34 48.96
C LEU A 17 -21.14 13.22 47.80
N PRO A 18 -21.45 13.73 46.60
CA PRO A 18 -20.51 13.70 45.49
C PRO A 18 -19.35 14.66 45.77
N LEU A 19 -18.12 14.14 45.80
CA LEU A 19 -16.92 15.00 45.79
C LEU A 19 -16.88 15.80 44.47
N PRO A 20 -16.54 17.10 44.51
CA PRO A 20 -16.36 17.87 43.29
C PRO A 20 -15.13 17.35 42.54
N LEU A 21 -15.31 17.03 41.26
CA LEU A 21 -14.22 16.67 40.36
C LEU A 21 -13.25 17.86 40.28
N PRO A 22 -11.93 17.68 40.49
CA PRO A 22 -11.00 18.78 40.35
C PRO A 22 -11.02 19.29 38.90
N PRO A 23 -10.90 20.62 38.67
CA PRO A 23 -10.84 21.15 37.32
C PRO A 23 -9.65 20.54 36.60
N LEU A 24 -9.91 19.93 35.43
CA LEU A 24 -8.86 19.39 34.58
C LEU A 24 -7.85 20.50 34.27
N PRO A 25 -6.53 20.25 34.43
CA PRO A 25 -5.53 21.26 34.17
C PRO A 25 -5.65 21.72 32.70
N PRO A 26 -5.43 23.00 32.39
CA PRO A 26 -5.64 23.57 31.05
C PRO A 26 -4.82 22.87 29.95
N LEU A 27 -3.74 22.19 30.35
CA LEU A 27 -2.93 21.34 29.47
C LEU A 27 -3.71 20.14 28.90
N LEU A 28 -4.63 19.55 29.68
CA LEU A 28 -5.45 18.41 29.24
C LEU A 28 -6.55 18.85 28.28
N LEU A 29 -7.05 20.08 28.43
CA LEU A 29 -8.02 20.67 27.51
C LEU A 29 -7.36 21.01 26.16
N LEU A 30 -6.09 21.44 26.19
CA LEU A 30 -5.30 21.73 24.98
C LEU A 30 -4.98 20.45 24.18
N LEU A 31 -4.77 19.32 24.87
CA LEU A 31 -4.59 18.00 24.26
C LEU A 31 -5.85 17.47 23.56
N LEU A 32 -7.04 17.89 23.99
CA LEU A 32 -8.31 17.54 23.34
C LEU A 32 -8.65 18.42 22.12
N LEU A 33 -8.01 19.59 22.00
CA LEU A 33 -8.12 20.46 20.82
C LEU A 33 -7.09 20.14 19.73
N LEU A 34 -6.11 19.28 20.02
CA LEU A 34 -5.18 18.83 19.00
C LEU A 34 -5.91 17.83 18.09
N PRO A 35 -6.10 18.12 16.79
CA PRO A 35 -6.69 17.14 15.88
C PRO A 35 -5.87 15.84 15.99
N PRO A 36 -6.53 14.67 16.06
CA PRO A 36 -5.80 13.41 16.16
C PRO A 36 -4.78 13.35 15.01
N PRO A 37 -3.57 12.83 15.23
CA PRO A 37 -2.61 12.66 14.16
C PRO A 37 -3.34 11.91 13.05
N SER A 38 -3.50 12.58 11.91
CA SER A 38 -4.07 11.97 10.72
C SER A 38 -3.35 10.64 10.55
N PRO A 39 -4.06 9.51 10.40
CA PRO A 39 -3.39 8.27 10.04
C PRO A 39 -2.48 8.57 8.86
N PRO A 40 -1.25 8.01 8.80
CA PRO A 40 -0.38 8.21 7.65
C PRO A 40 -1.25 7.92 6.45
N ALA A 41 -1.39 8.91 5.57
CA ALA A 41 -2.19 8.76 4.37
C ALA A 41 -1.73 7.43 3.77
N ALA A 42 -2.59 6.42 3.81
CA ALA A 42 -2.45 5.30 2.90
C ALA A 42 -2.30 6.00 1.56
N LEU A 43 -1.13 5.89 0.93
CA LEU A 43 -0.89 6.47 -0.37
C LEU A 43 -1.94 5.84 -1.27
N ALA A 44 -3.05 6.55 -1.41
CA ALA A 44 -4.20 6.07 -2.10
C ALA A 44 -3.89 6.36 -3.55
N LEU A 45 -3.79 5.29 -4.35
CA LEU A 45 -3.67 5.38 -5.79
C LEU A 45 -4.61 6.47 -6.31
N ASP A 46 -4.11 7.34 -7.19
CA ASP A 46 -4.89 8.43 -7.80
C ASP A 46 -6.27 7.91 -8.22
N PRO A 47 -7.38 8.55 -7.82
CA PRO A 47 -8.74 8.12 -8.18
C PRO A 47 -8.92 7.87 -9.68
N ALA A 48 -8.20 8.59 -10.55
CA ALA A 48 -8.25 8.38 -12.00
C ALA A 48 -7.66 7.01 -12.42
N LEU A 49 -6.68 6.50 -11.66
CA LEU A 49 -6.01 5.23 -11.90
C LEU A 49 -6.71 4.05 -11.23
N GLN A 50 -7.69 4.27 -10.35
CA GLN A 50 -8.43 3.21 -9.70
C GLN A 50 -9.36 2.46 -10.67
N PRO A 51 -9.64 1.17 -10.40
CA PRO A 51 -10.67 0.42 -11.13
C PRO A 51 -12.05 0.97 -10.82
N GLY A 52 -12.89 1.08 -11.85
CA GLY A 52 -14.32 1.36 -11.68
C GLY A 52 -15.12 0.11 -11.30
N ASP A 53 -16.44 0.22 -11.40
CA ASP A 53 -17.33 -0.93 -11.26
C ASP A 53 -17.63 -1.57 -12.62
N PHE A 54 -17.64 -2.90 -12.62
CA PHE A 54 -17.85 -3.71 -13.81
C PHE A 54 -18.76 -4.89 -13.47
N PRO A 55 -19.65 -5.30 -14.39
CA PRO A 55 -20.46 -6.48 -14.16
C PRO A 55 -19.60 -7.75 -14.13
N ALA A 56 -19.99 -8.73 -13.32
CA ALA A 56 -19.32 -10.02 -13.18
C ALA A 56 -19.73 -10.99 -14.30
N ASP A 57 -19.50 -10.60 -15.55
CA ASP A 57 -19.75 -11.40 -16.75
C ASP A 57 -18.68 -11.15 -17.83
N GLU A 58 -18.77 -11.84 -18.97
CA GLU A 58 -17.76 -11.72 -20.05
C GLU A 58 -17.75 -10.31 -20.68
N ALA A 59 -18.91 -9.66 -20.82
CA ALA A 59 -19.01 -8.30 -21.35
C ALA A 59 -18.39 -7.27 -20.39
N GLY A 60 -18.63 -7.42 -19.08
CA GLY A 60 -18.00 -6.63 -18.04
C GLY A 60 -16.50 -6.80 -18.00
N ALA A 61 -16.01 -8.03 -18.21
CA ALA A 61 -14.59 -8.30 -18.32
C ALA A 61 -13.95 -7.58 -19.54
N GLN A 62 -14.66 -7.48 -20.67
CA GLN A 62 -14.19 -6.68 -21.81
C GLN A 62 -14.08 -5.20 -21.45
N LEU A 63 -15.09 -4.63 -20.77
CA LEU A 63 -15.06 -3.24 -20.31
C LEU A 63 -13.95 -2.99 -19.27
N PHE A 64 -13.75 -3.96 -18.38
CA PHE A 64 -12.68 -3.95 -17.39
C PHE A 64 -11.31 -3.84 -18.08
N VAL A 65 -11.05 -4.70 -19.08
CA VAL A 65 -9.78 -4.68 -19.83
C VAL A 65 -9.63 -3.40 -20.65
N GLN A 66 -10.69 -2.92 -21.28
CA GLN A 66 -10.67 -1.65 -22.01
C GLN A 66 -10.34 -0.45 -21.11
N SER A 67 -10.83 -0.45 -19.87
CA SER A 67 -10.46 0.58 -18.89
C SER A 67 -9.08 0.38 -18.29
N PHE A 68 -8.61 -0.87 -18.15
CA PHE A 68 -7.33 -1.21 -17.55
C PHE A 68 -6.16 -0.80 -18.45
N ASN A 69 -6.19 -1.18 -19.73
CA ASN A 69 -5.05 -1.07 -20.65
C ASN A 69 -4.42 0.34 -20.71
N PRO A 70 -5.16 1.43 -21.01
CA PRO A 70 -4.54 2.75 -21.11
C PRO A 70 -3.96 3.25 -19.78
N LYS A 71 -4.56 2.87 -18.64
CA LYS A 71 -4.05 3.22 -17.31
C LYS A 71 -2.80 2.42 -16.97
N ALA A 72 -2.79 1.13 -17.31
CA ALA A 72 -1.63 0.27 -17.13
C ALA A 72 -0.46 0.74 -17.99
N GLU A 73 -0.69 1.12 -19.24
CA GLU A 73 0.33 1.70 -20.12
C GLU A 73 0.95 2.95 -19.51
N GLN A 74 0.14 3.86 -18.96
CA GLN A 74 0.63 5.06 -18.29
C GLN A 74 1.51 4.75 -17.08
N VAL A 75 1.05 3.88 -16.18
CA VAL A 75 1.75 3.51 -14.95
C VAL A 75 3.05 2.77 -15.25
N LEU A 76 3.00 1.81 -16.18
CA LEU A 76 4.19 1.07 -16.62
C LEU A 76 5.20 1.98 -17.31
N TYR A 77 4.73 2.91 -18.15
CA TYR A 77 5.61 3.89 -18.80
C TYR A 77 6.34 4.74 -17.76
N GLN A 78 5.64 5.27 -16.77
CA GLN A 78 6.25 6.07 -15.69
C GLN A 78 7.30 5.27 -14.91
N SER A 79 7.00 4.01 -14.55
CA SER A 79 7.94 3.12 -13.88
C SER A 79 9.18 2.84 -14.73
N MET A 80 9.01 2.61 -16.04
CA MET A 80 10.12 2.35 -16.96
C MET A 80 11.01 3.57 -17.15
N VAL A 81 10.42 4.76 -17.31
CA VAL A 81 11.18 6.02 -17.45
C VAL A 81 11.95 6.33 -16.18
N ALA A 82 11.36 6.10 -14.99
CA ALA A 82 12.05 6.30 -13.73
C ALA A 82 13.25 5.34 -13.56
N SER A 83 13.07 4.05 -13.90
CA SER A 83 14.17 3.08 -13.91
C SER A 83 15.27 3.50 -14.88
N TRP A 84 14.91 3.85 -16.12
CA TRP A 84 15.86 4.30 -17.13
C TRP A 84 16.65 5.53 -16.67
N ALA A 85 15.99 6.50 -16.04
CA ALA A 85 16.64 7.69 -15.52
C ALA A 85 17.66 7.36 -14.42
N HIS A 86 17.38 6.39 -13.56
CA HIS A 86 18.33 5.90 -12.57
C HIS A 86 19.49 5.12 -13.21
N ASP A 87 19.19 4.17 -14.09
CA ASP A 87 20.17 3.27 -14.70
C ASP A 87 21.17 4.04 -15.59
N THR A 88 20.73 5.13 -16.22
CA THR A 88 21.58 6.01 -17.03
C THR A 88 22.24 7.15 -16.25
N ASN A 89 21.78 7.43 -15.04
CA ASN A 89 22.32 8.47 -14.17
C ASN A 89 22.09 8.13 -12.69
N ILE A 90 23.01 7.36 -12.11
CA ILE A 90 22.90 6.83 -10.74
C ILE A 90 23.10 7.98 -9.74
N THR A 91 21.97 8.46 -9.20
CA THR A 91 21.93 9.50 -8.16
C THR A 91 20.86 9.15 -7.13
N GLU A 92 21.00 9.64 -5.90
CA GLU A 92 20.03 9.39 -4.81
C GLU A 92 18.61 9.88 -5.17
N GLU A 93 18.51 11.03 -5.85
CA GLU A 93 17.22 11.56 -6.31
C GLU A 93 16.58 10.66 -7.38
N ASN A 94 17.35 10.13 -8.33
CA ASN A 94 16.80 9.20 -9.32
C ASN A 94 16.42 7.86 -8.70
N ALA A 95 17.18 7.38 -7.70
CA ALA A 95 16.84 6.18 -6.95
C ALA A 95 15.52 6.34 -6.19
N ARG A 96 15.33 7.49 -5.51
CA ARG A 96 14.07 7.82 -4.84
C ARG A 96 12.89 7.84 -5.81
N ARG A 97 13.06 8.46 -6.99
CA ARG A 97 12.01 8.50 -8.03
C ARG A 97 11.68 7.12 -8.58
N GLN A 98 12.69 6.26 -8.77
CA GLN A 98 12.49 4.87 -9.18
C GLN A 98 11.69 4.11 -8.12
N GLU A 99 12.04 4.26 -6.85
CA GLU A 99 11.32 3.63 -5.73
C GLU A 99 9.86 4.08 -5.67
N GLU A 100 9.59 5.39 -5.79
CA GLU A 100 8.23 5.96 -5.79
C GLU A 100 7.40 5.43 -6.96
N ALA A 101 7.97 5.38 -8.17
CA ALA A 101 7.28 4.85 -9.34
C ALA A 101 7.01 3.34 -9.23
N ALA A 102 7.93 2.59 -8.61
CA ALA A 102 7.75 1.17 -8.34
C ALA A 102 6.65 0.92 -7.30
N LEU A 103 6.53 1.76 -6.27
CA LEU A 103 5.44 1.68 -5.29
C LEU A 103 4.08 1.96 -5.93
N LEU A 104 3.99 3.02 -6.74
CA LEU A 104 2.76 3.34 -7.49
C LEU A 104 2.35 2.19 -8.43
N ASN A 105 3.30 1.57 -9.14
CA ASN A 105 3.03 0.42 -9.99
C ASN A 105 2.52 -0.80 -9.18
N GLN A 106 3.04 -1.01 -7.97
CA GLN A 106 2.58 -2.07 -7.09
C GLN A 106 1.17 -1.81 -6.55
N GLU A 107 0.86 -0.57 -6.14
CA GLU A 107 -0.49 -0.16 -5.72
C GLU A 107 -1.52 -0.30 -6.84
N PHE A 108 -1.15 0.11 -8.06
CA PHE A 108 -1.97 -0.10 -9.26
C PHE A 108 -2.23 -1.59 -9.50
N SER A 109 -1.17 -2.40 -9.48
CA SER A 109 -1.27 -3.85 -9.68
C SER A 109 -2.16 -4.50 -8.60
N GLU A 110 -2.07 -4.04 -7.35
CA GLU A 110 -2.93 -4.51 -6.26
C GLU A 110 -4.40 -4.20 -6.52
N ALA A 111 -4.73 -2.93 -6.75
CA ALA A 111 -6.11 -2.49 -6.90
C ALA A 111 -6.81 -3.24 -8.04
N TRP A 112 -6.17 -3.29 -9.20
CA TRP A 112 -6.73 -3.95 -10.39
C TRP A 112 -6.72 -5.47 -10.28
N GLY A 113 -5.65 -6.06 -9.71
CA GLY A 113 -5.56 -7.49 -9.52
C GLY A 113 -6.59 -8.03 -8.51
N GLN A 114 -6.83 -7.31 -7.41
CA GLN A 114 -7.86 -7.67 -6.44
C GLN A 114 -9.27 -7.55 -7.04
N LYS A 115 -9.58 -6.44 -7.73
CA LYS A 115 -10.88 -6.27 -8.40
C LYS A 115 -11.10 -7.35 -9.47
N ALA A 116 -10.08 -7.71 -10.24
CA ALA A 116 -10.17 -8.78 -11.22
C ALA A 116 -10.43 -10.15 -10.59
N LYS A 117 -9.82 -10.43 -9.43
CA LYS A 117 -10.06 -11.66 -8.68
C LYS A 117 -11.47 -11.70 -8.11
N GLU A 118 -11.91 -10.62 -7.48
CA GLU A 118 -13.25 -10.47 -6.90
C GLU A 118 -14.34 -10.75 -7.93
N LEU A 119 -14.25 -10.14 -9.12
CA LEU A 119 -15.31 -10.23 -10.12
C LEU A 119 -15.22 -11.49 -10.99
N TYR A 120 -14.01 -11.94 -11.32
CA TYR A 120 -13.82 -12.88 -12.42
C TYR A 120 -13.18 -14.22 -12.03
N ASP A 121 -12.59 -14.39 -10.83
CA ASP A 121 -12.01 -15.69 -10.39
C ASP A 121 -12.94 -16.89 -10.65
N PRO A 122 -14.26 -16.82 -10.38
CA PRO A 122 -15.14 -17.97 -10.55
C PRO A 122 -15.50 -18.29 -12.01
N ILE A 123 -15.38 -17.33 -12.93
CA ILE A 123 -16.01 -17.40 -14.25
C ILE A 123 -15.05 -17.24 -15.44
N TRP A 124 -13.87 -16.64 -15.26
CA TRP A 124 -13.00 -16.24 -16.36
C TRP A 124 -12.57 -17.40 -17.28
N GLN A 125 -12.44 -18.63 -16.75
CA GLN A 125 -12.03 -19.79 -17.55
C GLN A 125 -13.07 -20.18 -18.61
N ASN A 126 -14.34 -19.85 -18.34
CA ASN A 126 -15.48 -20.20 -19.19
C ASN A 126 -15.75 -19.17 -20.29
N PHE A 127 -14.99 -18.06 -20.32
CA PHE A 127 -15.15 -17.04 -21.35
C PHE A 127 -14.82 -17.59 -22.74
N THR A 128 -15.56 -17.10 -23.72
CA THR A 128 -15.45 -17.50 -25.12
C THR A 128 -14.14 -16.96 -25.71
N ASP A 129 -13.81 -15.69 -25.43
CA ASP A 129 -12.65 -15.01 -25.99
C ASP A 129 -11.31 -15.53 -25.37
N PRO A 130 -10.44 -16.19 -26.16
CA PRO A 130 -9.15 -16.67 -25.67
C PRO A 130 -8.15 -15.55 -25.35
N ILE A 131 -8.25 -14.38 -25.98
CA ILE A 131 -7.39 -13.22 -25.71
C ILE A 131 -7.77 -12.61 -24.37
N LEU A 132 -9.07 -12.39 -24.15
CA LEU A 132 -9.59 -11.89 -22.87
C LEU A 132 -9.15 -12.77 -21.69
N LYS A 133 -9.21 -14.10 -21.85
CA LYS A 133 -8.72 -15.06 -20.85
C LYS A 133 -7.24 -14.89 -20.53
N ARG A 134 -6.40 -14.67 -21.55
CA ARG A 134 -4.95 -14.46 -21.37
C ARG A 134 -4.67 -13.17 -20.62
N ILE A 135 -5.39 -12.09 -20.97
CA ILE A 135 -5.24 -10.79 -20.29
C ILE A 135 -5.64 -10.92 -18.82
N LEU A 136 -6.82 -11.46 -18.53
CA LEU A 136 -7.29 -11.65 -17.15
C LEU A 136 -6.38 -12.58 -16.35
N LYS A 137 -5.81 -13.61 -16.97
CA LYS A 137 -4.79 -14.45 -16.34
C LYS A 137 -3.57 -13.63 -15.91
N GLY A 138 -3.14 -12.65 -16.71
CA GLY A 138 -2.05 -11.73 -16.37
C GLY A 138 -2.43 -10.78 -15.23
N VAL A 139 -3.54 -10.03 -15.39
CA VAL A 139 -3.95 -8.99 -14.44
C VAL A 139 -4.21 -9.55 -13.02
N ARG A 140 -4.72 -10.78 -12.91
CA ARG A 140 -5.00 -11.42 -11.62
C ARG A 140 -3.75 -11.88 -10.85
N ILE A 141 -2.58 -11.95 -11.51
CA ILE A 141 -1.32 -12.35 -10.86
C ILE A 141 -0.65 -11.10 -10.28
N LEU A 142 -0.87 -10.87 -8.99
CA LEU A 142 -0.44 -9.68 -8.25
C LEU A 142 1.10 -9.58 -8.04
N GLY A 143 1.81 -10.70 -7.98
CA GLY A 143 3.26 -10.70 -7.72
C GLY A 143 3.63 -10.00 -6.40
N PRO A 144 4.62 -9.07 -6.37
CA PRO A 144 5.00 -8.31 -5.18
C PRO A 144 3.88 -7.47 -4.57
N ALA A 145 2.86 -7.10 -5.36
CA ALA A 145 1.69 -6.36 -4.91
C ALA A 145 0.80 -7.15 -3.93
N ASN A 146 1.10 -8.42 -3.66
CA ASN A 146 0.43 -9.20 -2.62
C ASN A 146 1.03 -8.95 -1.21
N LEU A 147 2.14 -8.22 -1.10
CA LEU A 147 2.83 -7.98 0.17
C LEU A 147 2.30 -6.75 0.91
N PRO A 148 2.40 -6.67 2.25
CA PRO A 148 2.11 -5.44 2.99
C PRO A 148 3.11 -4.33 2.63
N LEU A 149 2.69 -3.07 2.78
CA LEU A 149 3.43 -1.88 2.34
C LEU A 149 4.89 -1.84 2.80
N GLU A 150 5.17 -2.14 4.07
CA GLU A 150 6.53 -2.15 4.61
C GLU A 150 7.46 -3.13 3.87
N LYS A 151 6.93 -4.29 3.46
CA LYS A 151 7.68 -5.26 2.67
C LYS A 151 7.81 -4.84 1.21
N ARG A 152 6.85 -4.10 0.66
CA ARG A 152 6.92 -3.50 -0.69
C ARG A 152 8.02 -2.46 -0.78
N GLN A 153 8.07 -1.55 0.17
CA GLN A 153 9.14 -0.55 0.31
C GLN A 153 10.49 -1.23 0.43
N LYS A 154 10.59 -2.25 1.29
CA LYS A 154 11.84 -3.01 1.44
C LYS A 154 12.30 -3.67 0.14
N ILE A 155 11.40 -4.27 -0.65
CA ILE A 155 11.74 -4.87 -1.95
C ILE A 155 12.12 -3.80 -2.96
N SER A 156 11.40 -2.68 -2.99
CA SER A 156 11.69 -1.56 -3.90
C SER A 156 13.07 -0.97 -3.63
N CYS A 157 13.38 -0.70 -2.36
CA CYS A 157 14.68 -0.26 -1.89
C CYS A 157 15.79 -1.25 -2.28
N ILE A 158 15.60 -2.55 -2.04
CA ILE A 158 16.59 -3.58 -2.44
C ILE A 158 16.78 -3.61 -3.96
N SER A 159 15.73 -3.45 -4.75
CA SER A 159 15.82 -3.41 -6.21
C SER A 159 16.63 -2.21 -6.72
N CYS A 160 16.59 -1.07 -6.01
CA CYS A 160 17.40 0.11 -6.34
C CYS A 160 18.89 -0.07 -5.97
N LEU A 161 19.22 -1.04 -5.10
CA LEU A 161 20.60 -1.35 -4.70
C LEU A 161 21.40 -2.10 -5.79
N SER A 162 21.05 -1.99 -7.07
CA SER A 162 21.90 -2.50 -8.16
C SER A 162 23.21 -1.68 -8.35
N GLN A 163 23.74 -1.12 -7.27
CA GLN A 163 25.01 -0.39 -7.18
C GLN A 163 26.25 -1.28 -7.33
N GLU A 164 26.09 -2.55 -7.71
CA GLU A 164 27.19 -3.41 -8.17
C GLU A 164 28.02 -2.72 -9.29
N THR A 165 27.43 -1.80 -10.05
CA THR A 165 28.10 -0.98 -11.08
C THR A 165 29.01 0.13 -10.53
N THR A 166 28.86 0.54 -9.27
CA THR A 166 29.75 1.54 -8.63
C THR A 166 30.93 0.91 -7.88
N ALA A 167 31.01 -0.42 -7.82
CA ALA A 167 32.11 -1.11 -7.17
C ALA A 167 33.43 -0.88 -7.94
N CYS A 168 34.40 -0.22 -7.28
CA CYS A 168 35.75 -0.04 -7.82
C CYS A 168 36.77 -0.81 -6.98
N CYS A 169 37.54 -1.69 -7.60
CA CYS A 169 38.65 -2.37 -6.94
C CYS A 169 39.89 -1.45 -6.90
N SER A 170 40.34 -1.11 -5.69
CA SER A 170 41.59 -0.37 -5.50
C SER A 170 42.78 -1.33 -5.46
N MET A 171 43.79 -1.11 -6.31
CA MET A 171 45.00 -1.93 -6.29
C MET A 171 45.94 -1.50 -5.15
N PRO A 172 46.49 -2.44 -4.36
CA PRO A 172 47.47 -2.10 -3.33
C PRO A 172 48.77 -1.57 -3.96
N GLY A 173 49.26 -0.42 -3.49
CA GLY A 173 50.58 0.12 -3.85
C GLY A 173 50.65 1.17 -4.98
N ARG A 174 49.52 1.55 -5.60
CA ARG A 174 49.47 2.71 -6.52
C ARG A 174 48.65 3.83 -5.92
N ALA A 175 49.33 4.79 -5.31
CA ALA A 175 48.70 6.07 -4.98
C ALA A 175 48.35 6.79 -6.30
N GLY A 176 47.05 6.98 -6.55
CA GLY A 176 46.59 8.11 -7.36
C GLY A 176 46.34 7.92 -8.86
N THR A 177 46.13 6.71 -9.40
CA THR A 177 45.59 6.58 -10.78
C THR A 177 44.33 5.74 -10.81
N MET A 178 43.19 6.44 -10.89
CA MET A 178 41.88 5.88 -11.19
C MET A 178 41.88 5.50 -12.69
N LEU A 179 42.13 4.22 -12.97
CA LEU A 179 42.01 3.67 -14.33
C LEU A 179 40.53 3.43 -14.60
N TRP A 180 39.89 4.38 -15.30
CA TRP A 180 38.62 4.11 -15.96
C TRP A 180 38.87 3.09 -17.06
N ALA A 181 38.28 1.90 -16.95
CA ALA A 181 38.22 0.96 -18.06
C ALA A 181 37.39 1.61 -19.17
N SER A 182 38.04 2.16 -20.18
CA SER A 182 37.39 2.59 -21.42
C SER A 182 37.07 1.33 -22.22
N LEU A 183 35.79 1.14 -22.56
CA LEU A 183 35.36 0.26 -23.65
C LEU A 183 35.63 0.93 -25.00
#